data_AF-A0A8J6MEC6-F1
#
_entry.id   AF-A0A8J6MEC6-F1
#
_cell.length_a   1.000
_cell.length_b   1.000
_cell.length_c   1.000
_cell.angle_alpha   90.00
_cell.angle_beta   90.00
_cell.angle_gamma   90.00
#
_symmetry.space_group_name_H-M   'P 1'
#
loop_
_entity.id
_entity.type
_entity.pdbx_description
1 polymer ?
#
loop_
_entity_poly.entity_id
_entity_poly.type
_entity_poly.pdbx_seq_one_letter_code
_entity_poly.pdbx_strand_id
1 'polypeptide(L)'
;ELRMEFFYREMRRQSGLLMEGDKPVGGQWNYDSENRRRLPRGLAPPPAPRFPPDATTREVMALVAARFGANFGDLDGFNWPVTAVDARAALEAFITQRLPLYGDYQDAMATGQATLFHALISTSLNCGLLSPREACDAAESAYHAGTAPLNAVEGFIRQILGWREYVRGVYWLKAPGYAALNALGADRKLPGFYWGAPTSMACMAATVRQTGEMAYAHHIQRLMVTGNFALLAGLDPAAVNEWYLAVYADAYEWVELPNTHGMALWADGGIMASKPYAASGAYINRMSDYCGGCAHDVKKATNEGGGKPACPFNFLYWDFMARHADKFRRNPRLAMPLKNLERMSPEKLAAMRAEATAFLTALSPDY
;
A
#
# COMPACT_ATOMS: atom_id res chain seq x y z
N GLU A 1 9.36 -2.62 23.16
CA GLU A 1 9.64 -2.43 21.72
C GLU A 1 8.31 -2.26 20.99
N LEU A 2 8.16 -1.27 20.12
CA LEU A 2 6.95 -1.10 19.31
C LEU A 2 7.03 -2.05 18.11
N ARG A 3 6.29 -3.16 18.18
CA ARG A 3 6.12 -4.10 17.05
C ARG A 3 4.67 -4.53 16.96
N MET A 4 4.08 -4.37 15.78
CA MET A 4 2.70 -4.77 15.51
C MET A 4 2.43 -6.23 15.91
N GLU A 5 3.37 -7.14 15.66
CA GLU A 5 3.19 -8.56 16.01
C GLU A 5 2.91 -8.79 17.50
N PHE A 6 3.64 -8.13 18.40
CA PHE A 6 3.40 -8.30 19.84
C PHE A 6 2.08 -7.67 20.29
N PHE A 7 1.75 -6.50 19.74
CA PHE A 7 0.47 -5.84 19.96
C PHE A 7 -0.70 -6.73 19.48
N TYR A 8 -0.61 -7.28 18.27
CA TYR A 8 -1.66 -8.12 17.68
C TYR A 8 -1.92 -9.40 18.50
N ARG A 9 -0.88 -10.06 19.01
CA ARG A 9 -1.05 -11.23 19.90
C ARG A 9 -1.84 -10.87 21.15
N GLU A 10 -1.61 -9.69 21.71
CA GLU A 10 -2.36 -9.23 22.88
C GLU A 10 -3.82 -8.89 22.53
N MET A 11 -4.04 -8.20 21.41
CA MET A 11 -5.39 -7.91 20.92
C MET A 11 -6.21 -9.18 20.62
N ARG A 12 -5.56 -10.25 20.13
CA ARG A 12 -6.17 -11.57 19.94
C ARG A 12 -6.60 -12.20 21.26
N ARG A 13 -5.73 -12.18 22.28
CA ARG A 13 -6.09 -12.68 23.63
C ARG A 13 -7.24 -11.91 24.25
N GLN A 14 -7.23 -10.58 24.15
CA GLN A 14 -8.26 -9.73 24.74
C GLN A 14 -9.60 -9.86 24.02
N SER A 15 -9.60 -10.00 22.70
CA SER A 15 -10.83 -10.09 21.92
C SER A 15 -11.43 -11.49 21.88
N GLY A 16 -10.60 -12.54 22.07
CA GLY A 16 -10.98 -13.94 21.89
C GLY A 16 -11.02 -14.41 20.43
N LEU A 17 -10.79 -13.51 19.46
CA LEU A 17 -10.82 -13.84 18.04
C LEU A 17 -9.73 -14.86 17.69
N LEU A 18 -10.12 -15.94 17.02
CA LEU A 18 -9.31 -17.08 16.59
C LEU A 18 -8.48 -17.66 17.75
N MET A 19 -9.07 -17.80 18.93
CA MET A 19 -8.42 -18.36 20.11
C MET A 19 -9.09 -19.68 20.55
N GLU A 20 -8.28 -20.66 20.95
CA GLU A 20 -8.67 -21.90 21.63
C GLU A 20 -8.13 -21.84 23.07
N GLY A 21 -8.92 -21.27 23.97
CA GLY A 21 -8.42 -20.88 25.30
C GLY A 21 -7.27 -19.90 25.17
N ASP A 22 -6.10 -20.24 25.72
CA ASP A 22 -4.90 -19.38 25.69
C ASP A 22 -4.05 -19.52 24.40
N LYS A 23 -4.42 -20.41 23.49
CA LYS A 23 -3.65 -20.74 22.28
C LYS A 23 -4.32 -20.19 21.02
N PRO A 24 -3.56 -19.77 19.98
CA PRO A 24 -4.16 -19.41 18.71
C PRO A 24 -4.70 -20.65 17.99
N VAL A 25 -5.86 -20.51 17.36
CA VAL A 25 -6.40 -21.49 16.41
C VAL A 25 -5.34 -21.84 15.36
N GLY A 26 -5.19 -23.13 15.06
CA GLY A 26 -4.19 -23.64 14.10
C GLY A 26 -2.73 -23.62 14.59
N GLY A 27 -2.49 -23.23 15.84
CA GLY A 27 -1.18 -23.33 16.51
C GLY A 27 -0.16 -22.24 16.16
N GLN A 28 -0.49 -21.32 15.25
CA GLN A 28 0.37 -20.19 14.88
C GLN A 28 -0.38 -18.87 15.01
N TRP A 29 0.35 -17.81 15.37
CA TRP A 29 -0.24 -16.48 15.52
C TRP A 29 -0.47 -15.77 14.20
N ASN A 30 0.27 -16.12 13.15
CA ASN A 30 0.34 -15.37 11.90
C ASN A 30 0.65 -16.30 10.71
N TYR A 31 -0.11 -16.19 9.63
CA TYR A 31 0.02 -16.97 8.38
C TYR A 31 0.49 -16.14 7.17
N ASP A 32 1.11 -14.97 7.39
CA ASP A 32 1.54 -14.01 6.36
C ASP A 32 2.44 -14.60 5.26
N SER A 33 3.25 -15.61 5.59
CA SER A 33 4.11 -16.28 4.61
C SER A 33 3.33 -17.02 3.53
N GLU A 34 2.08 -17.39 3.79
CA GLU A 34 1.21 -18.08 2.85
C GLU A 34 0.47 -17.09 1.91
N ASN A 35 0.45 -15.80 2.26
CA ASN A 35 -0.40 -14.78 1.65
C ASN A 35 0.27 -13.98 0.51
N ARG A 36 1.17 -14.62 -0.24
CA ARG A 36 2.05 -13.95 -1.22
C ARG A 36 2.06 -14.63 -2.59
N ARG A 37 0.98 -15.31 -2.95
CA ARG A 37 0.90 -15.99 -4.25
C ARG A 37 0.74 -14.96 -5.35
N ARG A 38 1.31 -15.28 -6.52
CA ARG A 38 1.07 -14.52 -7.74
C ARG A 38 -0.33 -14.86 -8.25
N LEU A 39 -1.06 -13.86 -8.73
CA LEU A 39 -2.34 -14.08 -9.39
C LEU A 39 -2.15 -14.96 -10.65
N PRO A 40 -2.81 -16.13 -10.76
CA PRO A 40 -2.76 -16.97 -11.94
C PRO A 40 -3.35 -16.25 -13.16
N ARG A 41 -2.80 -16.52 -14.34
CA ARG A 41 -3.36 -16.01 -15.58
C ARG A 41 -4.79 -16.56 -15.76
N GLY A 42 -5.76 -15.67 -16.00
CA GLY A 42 -7.15 -16.03 -16.22
C GLY A 42 -8.01 -16.14 -14.97
N LEU A 43 -7.44 -16.07 -13.76
CA LEU A 43 -8.24 -15.93 -12.55
C LEU A 43 -8.78 -14.50 -12.47
N ALA A 44 -10.09 -14.34 -12.65
CA ALA A 44 -10.76 -13.07 -12.48
C ALA A 44 -11.32 -12.96 -11.05
N PRO A 45 -11.00 -11.88 -10.31
CA PRO A 45 -11.65 -11.62 -9.04
C PRO A 45 -13.15 -11.30 -9.27
N PRO A 46 -14.00 -11.47 -8.25
CA PRO A 46 -15.40 -11.08 -8.35
C PRO A 46 -15.55 -9.56 -8.62
N PRO A 47 -16.59 -9.14 -9.35
CA PRO A 47 -16.82 -7.73 -9.66
C PRO A 47 -17.05 -6.93 -8.38
N ALA A 48 -16.41 -5.75 -8.26
CA ALA A 48 -16.57 -4.90 -7.09
C ALA A 48 -18.06 -4.64 -6.77
N PRO A 49 -18.48 -4.71 -5.50
CA PRO A 49 -19.84 -4.30 -5.11
C PRO A 49 -20.11 -2.88 -5.59
N ARG A 50 -21.34 -2.62 -6.05
CA ARG A 50 -21.75 -1.30 -6.55
C ARG A 50 -22.91 -0.77 -5.72
N PHE A 51 -22.79 0.49 -5.32
CA PHE A 51 -23.78 1.22 -4.55
C PHE A 51 -24.10 2.50 -5.33
N PRO A 52 -25.06 2.44 -6.28
CA PRO A 52 -25.34 3.57 -7.15
C PRO A 52 -25.84 4.76 -6.33
N PRO A 53 -25.45 6.00 -6.67
CA PRO A 53 -25.89 7.20 -5.96
C PRO A 53 -27.42 7.27 -5.85
N ASP A 54 -27.94 7.55 -4.65
CA ASP A 54 -29.35 7.88 -4.46
C ASP A 54 -29.61 9.37 -4.76
N ALA A 55 -30.81 9.87 -4.46
CA ALA A 55 -31.16 11.27 -4.70
C ALA A 55 -30.25 12.23 -3.91
N THR A 56 -30.05 11.96 -2.62
CA THR A 56 -29.19 12.75 -1.74
C THR A 56 -27.74 12.74 -2.23
N THR A 57 -27.22 11.58 -2.58
CA THR A 57 -25.83 11.42 -3.06
C THR A 57 -25.62 12.20 -4.35
N ARG A 58 -26.58 12.17 -5.29
CA ARG A 58 -26.50 12.97 -6.52
C ARG A 58 -26.50 14.48 -6.26
N GLU A 59 -27.29 14.95 -5.31
CA GLU A 59 -27.29 16.36 -4.91
C GLU A 59 -25.92 16.78 -4.35
N VAL A 60 -25.34 15.95 -3.48
CA VAL A 60 -23.99 16.19 -2.93
C VAL A 60 -22.92 16.13 -4.03
N MET A 61 -22.99 15.18 -4.96
CA MET A 61 -22.06 15.12 -6.10
C MET A 61 -22.12 16.40 -6.94
N ALA A 62 -23.31 16.93 -7.22
CA ALA A 62 -23.47 18.19 -7.96
C ALA A 62 -22.88 19.39 -7.19
N LEU A 63 -23.08 19.44 -5.87
CA LEU A 63 -22.44 20.44 -5.00
C LEU A 63 -20.91 20.34 -5.08
N VAL A 64 -20.35 19.14 -4.94
CA VAL A 64 -18.89 18.92 -4.96
C VAL A 64 -18.31 19.32 -6.31
N ALA A 65 -18.93 18.91 -7.42
CA ALA A 65 -18.51 19.31 -8.77
C ALA A 65 -18.48 20.84 -8.93
N ALA A 66 -19.51 21.54 -8.44
CA ALA A 66 -19.61 22.99 -8.56
C ALA A 66 -18.59 23.75 -7.68
N ARG A 67 -18.21 23.20 -6.52
CA ARG A 67 -17.37 23.89 -5.52
C ARG A 67 -15.91 23.48 -5.54
N PHE A 68 -15.62 22.25 -5.97
CA PHE A 68 -14.31 21.60 -5.88
C PHE A 68 -13.93 20.89 -7.19
N GLY A 69 -14.54 21.25 -8.33
CA GLY A 69 -14.28 20.59 -9.63
C GLY A 69 -12.86 20.73 -10.18
N ALA A 70 -11.98 21.50 -9.53
CA ALA A 70 -10.55 21.58 -9.85
C ALA A 70 -9.69 20.64 -8.98
N ASN A 71 -10.27 19.95 -7.99
CA ASN A 71 -9.54 18.99 -7.17
C ASN A 71 -9.20 17.73 -7.99
N PHE A 72 -8.10 17.07 -7.63
CA PHE A 72 -7.74 15.78 -8.22
C PHE A 72 -8.80 14.71 -7.91
N GLY A 73 -9.17 13.94 -8.93
CA GLY A 73 -10.11 12.83 -8.84
C GLY A 73 -11.31 13.00 -9.77
N ASP A 74 -12.04 11.91 -9.97
CA ASP A 74 -13.27 11.86 -10.75
C ASP A 74 -14.46 11.55 -9.84
N LEU A 75 -15.59 12.23 -10.11
CA LEU A 75 -16.87 11.93 -9.47
C LEU A 75 -17.67 10.89 -10.28
N ASP A 76 -17.36 10.75 -11.56
CA ASP A 76 -18.00 9.77 -12.42
C ASP A 76 -17.66 8.36 -11.91
N GLY A 77 -18.69 7.53 -11.80
CA GLY A 77 -18.52 6.17 -11.27
C GLY A 77 -18.44 6.07 -9.74
N PHE A 78 -18.90 7.09 -8.98
CA PHE A 78 -19.12 6.97 -7.53
C PHE A 78 -19.90 5.69 -7.19
N ASN A 79 -19.33 4.86 -6.31
CA ASN A 79 -19.88 3.55 -5.95
C ASN A 79 -19.60 3.15 -4.49
N TRP A 80 -19.32 4.11 -3.60
CA TRP A 80 -19.03 3.81 -2.19
C TRP A 80 -20.31 3.70 -1.35
N PRO A 81 -20.35 2.82 -0.33
CA PRO A 81 -21.45 2.81 0.63
C PRO A 81 -21.61 4.15 1.34
N VAL A 82 -22.82 4.70 1.36
CA VAL A 82 -23.17 5.93 2.11
C VAL A 82 -24.11 5.66 3.28
N THR A 83 -24.56 4.41 3.44
CA THR A 83 -25.40 3.97 4.56
C THR A 83 -24.79 2.77 5.29
N ALA A 84 -25.18 2.56 6.54
CA ALA A 84 -24.75 1.40 7.31
C ALA A 84 -25.32 0.07 6.76
N VAL A 85 -26.44 0.13 6.03
CA VAL A 85 -27.01 -1.04 5.33
C VAL A 85 -26.12 -1.43 4.17
N ASP A 86 -25.73 -0.47 3.32
CA ASP A 86 -24.84 -0.70 2.20
C ASP A 86 -23.44 -1.15 2.66
N ALA A 87 -22.94 -0.59 3.77
CA ALA A 87 -21.66 -0.99 4.34
C ALA A 87 -21.63 -2.47 4.76
N ARG A 88 -22.73 -2.96 5.37
CA ARG A 88 -22.89 -4.38 5.72
C ARG A 88 -23.06 -5.25 4.50
N ALA A 89 -23.79 -4.79 3.48
CA ALA A 89 -23.88 -5.50 2.20
C ALA A 89 -22.51 -5.63 1.51
N ALA A 90 -21.65 -4.60 1.61
CA ALA A 90 -20.28 -4.65 1.11
C ALA A 90 -19.43 -5.67 1.89
N LEU A 91 -19.54 -5.69 3.22
CA LEU A 91 -18.90 -6.71 4.06
C LEU A 91 -19.36 -8.12 3.69
N GLU A 92 -20.66 -8.36 3.58
CA GLU A 92 -21.22 -9.67 3.22
C GLU A 92 -20.72 -10.15 1.85
N ALA A 93 -20.70 -9.26 0.85
CA ALA A 93 -20.13 -9.57 -0.47
C ALA A 93 -18.63 -9.89 -0.40
N PHE A 94 -17.88 -9.27 0.51
CA PHE A 94 -16.48 -9.65 0.75
C PHE A 94 -16.38 -11.04 1.39
N ILE A 95 -17.10 -11.29 2.49
CA ILE A 95 -17.06 -12.56 3.23
C ILE A 95 -17.39 -13.74 2.33
N THR A 96 -18.42 -13.61 1.50
CA THR A 96 -18.92 -14.71 0.66
C THR A 96 -18.11 -14.91 -0.62
N GLN A 97 -17.63 -13.84 -1.25
CA GLN A 97 -17.05 -13.92 -2.61
C GLN A 97 -15.53 -13.79 -2.64
N ARG A 98 -14.91 -13.16 -1.63
CA ARG A 98 -13.51 -12.72 -1.70
C ARG A 98 -12.64 -13.24 -0.58
N LEU A 99 -13.17 -13.31 0.65
CA LEU A 99 -12.44 -13.81 1.81
C LEU A 99 -11.76 -15.17 1.55
N PRO A 100 -12.37 -16.15 0.85
CA PRO A 100 -11.71 -17.44 0.61
C PRO A 100 -10.36 -17.36 -0.11
N LEU A 101 -10.16 -16.33 -0.94
CA LEU A 101 -8.94 -16.10 -1.73
C LEU A 101 -8.19 -14.82 -1.32
N TYR A 102 -8.64 -14.14 -0.25
CA TYR A 102 -8.05 -12.89 0.24
C TYR A 102 -6.57 -13.07 0.58
N GLY A 103 -6.24 -14.11 1.35
CA GLY A 103 -4.87 -14.38 1.79
C GLY A 103 -3.95 -14.64 0.60
N ASP A 104 -4.31 -15.58 -0.27
CA ASP A 104 -3.51 -16.00 -1.42
C ASP A 104 -3.01 -14.82 -2.27
N TYR A 105 -3.88 -13.84 -2.52
CA TYR A 105 -3.61 -12.73 -3.46
C TYR A 105 -3.47 -11.37 -2.79
N GLN A 106 -3.19 -11.33 -1.49
CA GLN A 106 -3.10 -10.09 -0.70
C GLN A 106 -2.06 -9.09 -1.25
N ASP A 107 -0.95 -9.61 -1.79
CA ASP A 107 0.16 -8.82 -2.37
C ASP A 107 0.16 -8.79 -3.91
N ALA A 108 -0.82 -9.42 -4.57
CA ALA A 108 -0.88 -9.43 -6.03
C ALA A 108 -1.37 -8.08 -6.57
N MET A 109 -0.94 -7.73 -7.78
CA MET A 109 -1.43 -6.58 -8.55
C MET A 109 -1.73 -7.06 -9.98
N ALA A 110 -2.80 -6.54 -10.60
CA ALA A 110 -3.10 -6.91 -11.98
C ALA A 110 -3.74 -5.74 -12.74
N THR A 111 -3.35 -5.60 -14.00
CA THR A 111 -3.84 -4.56 -14.89
C THR A 111 -5.34 -4.75 -15.12
N GLY A 112 -6.12 -3.68 -14.90
CA GLY A 112 -7.58 -3.71 -15.04
C GLY A 112 -8.32 -4.42 -13.91
N GLN A 113 -7.64 -4.89 -12.87
CA GLN A 113 -8.24 -5.56 -11.71
C GLN A 113 -7.95 -4.75 -10.44
N ALA A 114 -8.63 -3.62 -10.29
CA ALA A 114 -8.35 -2.63 -9.24
C ALA A 114 -8.54 -3.16 -7.81
N THR A 115 -9.48 -4.09 -7.62
CA THR A 115 -9.96 -4.50 -6.29
C THR A 115 -9.48 -5.87 -5.85
N LEU A 116 -9.14 -6.74 -6.82
CA LEU A 116 -8.80 -8.14 -6.57
C LEU A 116 -9.75 -8.77 -5.54
N PHE A 117 -9.19 -9.37 -4.50
CA PHE A 117 -9.95 -10.02 -3.43
C PHE A 117 -10.03 -9.16 -2.16
N HIS A 118 -9.79 -7.85 -2.26
CA HIS A 118 -9.87 -6.94 -1.11
C HIS A 118 -11.32 -6.60 -0.72
N ALA A 119 -11.51 -6.22 0.54
CA ALA A 119 -12.83 -6.03 1.14
C ALA A 119 -13.53 -4.71 0.75
N LEU A 120 -12.77 -3.65 0.43
CA LEU A 120 -13.33 -2.33 0.08
C LEU A 120 -14.23 -1.72 1.17
N ILE A 121 -13.94 -2.00 2.44
CA ILE A 121 -14.71 -1.51 3.60
C ILE A 121 -14.00 -0.43 4.43
N SER A 122 -12.79 0.00 4.04
CA SER A 122 -12.00 0.96 4.83
C SER A 122 -12.70 2.31 4.98
N THR A 123 -13.40 2.78 3.93
CA THR A 123 -14.23 3.99 3.98
C THR A 123 -15.29 3.87 5.08
N SER A 124 -16.08 2.80 5.05
CA SER A 124 -17.14 2.50 6.02
C SER A 124 -16.61 2.28 7.45
N LEU A 125 -15.45 1.63 7.60
CA LEU A 125 -14.81 1.43 8.91
C LEU A 125 -14.30 2.73 9.52
N ASN A 126 -13.81 3.65 8.70
CA ASN A 126 -13.15 4.87 9.19
C ASN A 126 -14.14 6.02 9.43
N CYS A 127 -15.29 6.04 8.74
CA CYS A 127 -16.38 6.98 9.02
C CYS A 127 -17.45 6.45 9.99
N GLY A 128 -17.35 5.18 10.42
CA GLY A 128 -18.22 4.60 11.45
C GLY A 128 -19.51 3.94 10.95
N LEU A 129 -19.69 3.77 9.64
CA LEU A 129 -20.81 3.01 9.07
C LEU A 129 -20.70 1.50 9.34
N LEU A 130 -19.48 1.00 9.59
CA LEU A 130 -19.19 -0.40 9.91
C LEU A 130 -18.28 -0.49 11.14
N SER A 131 -18.58 -1.41 12.05
CA SER A 131 -17.72 -1.66 13.21
C SER A 131 -16.54 -2.59 12.86
N PRO A 132 -15.31 -2.30 13.34
CA PRO A 132 -14.18 -3.22 13.22
C PRO A 132 -14.47 -4.61 13.80
N ARG A 133 -15.18 -4.64 14.93
CA ARG A 133 -15.55 -5.89 15.60
C ARG A 133 -16.50 -6.73 14.75
N GLU A 134 -17.53 -6.09 14.20
CA GLU A 134 -18.51 -6.71 13.29
C GLU A 134 -17.81 -7.34 12.06
N ALA A 135 -16.85 -6.64 11.47
CA ALA A 135 -16.08 -7.17 10.35
C ALA A 135 -15.22 -8.39 10.74
N CYS A 136 -14.56 -8.35 11.90
CA CYS A 136 -13.74 -9.47 12.38
C CYS A 136 -14.59 -10.70 12.74
N ASP A 137 -15.72 -10.51 13.44
CA ASP A 137 -16.63 -11.59 13.84
C ASP A 137 -17.24 -12.28 12.61
N ALA A 138 -17.58 -11.52 11.57
CA ALA A 138 -18.09 -12.08 10.31
C ALA A 138 -17.05 -12.97 9.61
N ALA A 139 -15.77 -12.55 9.61
CA ALA A 139 -14.69 -13.34 9.03
C ALA A 139 -14.39 -14.62 9.83
N GLU A 140 -14.36 -14.53 11.17
CA GLU A 140 -14.22 -15.70 12.04
C GLU A 140 -15.38 -16.68 11.87
N SER A 141 -16.61 -16.18 11.72
CA SER A 141 -17.79 -17.02 11.49
C SER A 141 -17.66 -17.81 10.18
N ALA A 142 -17.14 -17.21 9.12
CA ALA A 142 -16.87 -17.90 7.86
C ALA A 142 -15.78 -18.98 7.99
N TYR A 143 -14.78 -18.78 8.86
CA TYR A 143 -13.82 -19.83 9.19
C TYR A 143 -14.50 -21.03 9.88
N HIS A 144 -15.31 -20.78 10.91
CA HIS A 144 -16.01 -21.85 11.64
C HIS A 144 -17.06 -22.58 10.79
N ALA A 145 -17.66 -21.88 9.82
CA ALA A 145 -18.54 -22.49 8.82
C ALA A 145 -17.80 -23.30 7.74
N GLY A 146 -16.46 -23.26 7.72
CA GLY A 146 -15.62 -23.96 6.74
C GLY A 146 -15.65 -23.32 5.35
N THR A 147 -16.09 -22.07 5.21
CA THR A 147 -16.22 -21.38 3.91
C THR A 147 -14.99 -20.55 3.53
N ALA A 148 -14.08 -20.29 4.48
CA ALA A 148 -12.82 -19.60 4.23
C ALA A 148 -11.65 -20.26 4.98
N PRO A 149 -10.45 -20.34 4.36
CA PRO A 149 -9.28 -20.94 4.99
C PRO A 149 -8.68 -20.03 6.07
N LEU A 150 -8.01 -20.64 7.05
CA LEU A 150 -7.47 -19.93 8.22
C LEU A 150 -6.48 -18.81 7.84
N ASN A 151 -5.62 -19.01 6.83
CA ASN A 151 -4.64 -17.99 6.41
C ASN A 151 -5.29 -16.71 5.90
N ALA A 152 -6.45 -16.84 5.23
CA ALA A 152 -7.19 -15.71 4.71
C ALA A 152 -7.97 -15.00 5.82
N VAL A 153 -8.63 -15.75 6.71
CA VAL A 153 -9.38 -15.19 7.84
C VAL A 153 -8.45 -14.51 8.86
N GLU A 154 -7.37 -15.18 9.28
CA GLU A 154 -6.35 -14.59 10.15
C GLU A 154 -5.72 -13.37 9.48
N GLY A 155 -5.36 -13.48 8.20
CA GLY A 155 -4.79 -12.38 7.43
C GLY A 155 -5.67 -11.14 7.41
N PHE A 156 -6.98 -11.31 7.21
CA PHE A 156 -7.96 -10.23 7.21
C PHE A 156 -8.13 -9.62 8.61
N ILE A 157 -8.36 -10.45 9.64
CA ILE A 157 -8.48 -9.99 11.02
C ILE A 157 -7.22 -9.25 11.47
N ARG A 158 -6.02 -9.71 11.09
CA ARG A 158 -4.76 -9.05 11.42
C ARG A 158 -4.62 -7.65 10.82
N GLN A 159 -5.24 -7.36 9.68
CA GLN A 159 -5.22 -6.00 9.13
C GLN A 159 -6.08 -5.04 9.99
N ILE A 160 -7.18 -5.53 10.54
CA ILE A 160 -8.12 -4.72 11.34
C ILE A 160 -7.68 -4.70 12.81
N LEU A 161 -7.73 -5.86 13.48
CA LEU A 161 -7.40 -5.99 14.91
C LEU A 161 -5.91 -5.73 15.20
N GLY A 162 -5.03 -6.00 14.23
CA GLY A 162 -3.59 -5.75 14.34
C GLY A 162 -3.23 -4.36 13.82
N TRP A 163 -3.10 -4.22 12.50
CA TRP A 163 -2.54 -3.01 11.89
C TRP A 163 -3.36 -1.75 12.14
N ARG A 164 -4.69 -1.76 11.90
CA ARG A 164 -5.52 -0.55 12.07
C ARG A 164 -5.47 -0.03 13.51
N GLU A 165 -5.61 -0.92 14.50
CA GLU A 165 -5.52 -0.53 15.91
C GLU A 165 -4.09 -0.12 16.32
N TYR A 166 -3.07 -0.81 15.82
CA TYR A 166 -1.66 -0.46 16.09
C TYR A 166 -1.30 0.92 15.52
N VAL A 167 -1.71 1.21 14.28
CA VAL A 167 -1.53 2.50 13.61
C VAL A 167 -2.15 3.61 14.44
N ARG A 168 -3.40 3.42 14.90
CA ARG A 168 -4.08 4.38 15.78
C ARG A 168 -3.30 4.62 17.07
N GLY A 169 -2.78 3.57 17.69
CA GLY A 169 -1.95 3.66 18.88
C GLY A 169 -0.64 4.42 18.66
N VAL A 170 0.05 4.17 17.54
CA VAL A 170 1.28 4.89 17.16
C VAL A 170 1.00 6.37 16.95
N TYR A 171 -0.08 6.70 16.23
CA TYR A 171 -0.46 8.09 15.99
C TYR A 171 -0.63 8.86 17.30
N TRP A 172 -1.50 8.39 18.20
CA TRP A 172 -1.76 9.11 19.46
C TRP A 172 -0.57 9.11 20.43
N LEU A 173 0.32 8.13 20.33
CA LEU A 173 1.53 8.08 21.15
C LEU A 173 2.62 9.07 20.68
N LYS A 174 2.62 9.45 19.39
CA LYS A 174 3.73 10.20 18.77
C LYS A 174 3.33 11.56 18.20
N ALA A 175 2.04 11.79 17.90
CA ALA A 175 1.54 13.07 17.44
C ALA A 175 1.61 14.12 18.57
N PRO A 176 1.77 15.42 18.23
CA PRO A 176 1.90 15.97 16.87
C PRO A 176 3.33 15.86 16.28
N GLY A 177 4.34 15.56 17.10
CA GLY A 177 5.75 15.58 16.68
C GLY A 177 6.13 14.53 15.63
N TYR A 178 5.29 13.52 15.41
CA TYR A 178 5.54 12.43 14.46
C TYR A 178 5.70 12.91 13.01
N ALA A 179 4.89 13.87 12.56
CA ALA A 179 4.93 14.39 11.18
C ALA A 179 6.20 15.19 10.85
N ALA A 180 6.94 15.63 11.86
CA ALA A 180 8.18 16.39 11.69
C ALA A 180 9.42 15.50 11.54
N LEU A 181 9.27 14.18 11.65
CA LEU A 181 10.41 13.26 11.52
C LEU A 181 10.85 13.18 10.06
N ASN A 182 12.16 13.16 9.84
CA ASN A 182 12.72 12.97 8.50
C ASN A 182 14.04 12.23 8.62
N ALA A 183 13.97 10.99 9.11
CA ALA A 183 15.11 10.17 9.43
C ALA A 183 16.02 9.90 8.23
N LEU A 184 15.56 10.08 6.99
CA LEU A 184 16.36 9.90 5.77
C LEU A 184 16.82 11.23 5.14
N GLY A 185 16.35 12.38 5.63
CA GLY A 185 16.70 13.70 5.09
C GLY A 185 16.19 13.91 3.67
N ALA A 186 15.00 13.42 3.36
CA ALA A 186 14.38 13.53 2.05
C ALA A 186 13.69 14.90 1.88
N ASP A 187 13.92 15.58 0.76
CA ASP A 187 13.47 16.96 0.51
C ASP A 187 12.95 17.21 -0.91
N ARG A 188 12.87 16.16 -1.76
CA ARG A 188 12.47 16.33 -3.16
C ARG A 188 10.97 16.56 -3.28
N LYS A 189 10.58 17.52 -4.10
CA LYS A 189 9.16 17.79 -4.40
C LYS A 189 8.45 16.58 -5.01
N LEU A 190 7.16 16.44 -4.72
CA LEU A 190 6.30 15.43 -5.29
C LEU A 190 6.16 15.66 -6.82
N PRO A 191 6.48 14.66 -7.68
CA PRO A 191 6.35 14.82 -9.12
C PRO A 191 4.90 14.96 -9.60
N GLY A 192 4.67 15.75 -10.64
CA GLY A 192 3.31 16.04 -11.16
C GLY A 192 2.50 14.80 -11.58
N PHE A 193 3.15 13.67 -11.90
CA PHE A 193 2.43 12.43 -12.24
C PHE A 193 1.68 11.81 -11.05
N TYR A 194 1.96 12.20 -9.81
CA TYR A 194 1.11 11.83 -8.66
C TYR A 194 -0.28 12.49 -8.75
N TRP A 195 -0.36 13.65 -9.39
CA TRP A 195 -1.60 14.41 -9.64
C TRP A 195 -2.16 14.18 -11.06
N GLY A 196 -1.73 13.10 -11.72
CA GLY A 196 -2.30 12.69 -13.01
C GLY A 196 -1.52 13.11 -14.26
N ALA A 197 -0.40 13.83 -14.12
CA ALA A 197 0.48 14.07 -15.27
C ALA A 197 1.00 12.75 -15.88
N PRO A 198 1.25 12.67 -17.21
CA PRO A 198 1.70 11.44 -17.84
C PRO A 198 3.04 10.92 -17.30
N THR A 199 3.16 9.60 -17.17
CA THR A 199 4.43 8.92 -16.87
C THR A 199 4.59 7.65 -17.69
N SER A 200 5.81 7.34 -18.09
CA SER A 200 6.16 6.12 -18.83
C SER A 200 6.29 4.88 -17.94
N MET A 201 6.22 5.06 -16.62
CA MET A 201 6.21 3.96 -15.64
C MET A 201 4.80 3.37 -15.53
N ALA A 202 4.54 2.26 -16.23
CA ALA A 202 3.20 1.66 -16.32
C ALA A 202 2.55 1.35 -14.96
N CYS A 203 3.33 0.90 -13.97
CA CYS A 203 2.83 0.65 -12.60
C CYS A 203 2.34 1.94 -11.91
N MET A 204 3.11 3.03 -12.03
CA MET A 204 2.74 4.34 -11.47
C MET A 204 1.51 4.89 -12.20
N ALA A 205 1.51 4.87 -13.54
CA ALA A 205 0.39 5.34 -14.35
C ALA A 205 -0.91 4.58 -14.04
N ALA A 206 -0.85 3.26 -13.90
CA ALA A 206 -2.02 2.44 -13.54
C ALA A 206 -2.53 2.76 -12.13
N THR A 207 -1.63 2.87 -11.15
CA THR A 207 -2.00 3.10 -9.75
C THR A 207 -2.57 4.51 -9.53
N VAL A 208 -1.94 5.54 -10.12
CA VAL A 208 -2.43 6.92 -10.00
C VAL A 208 -3.75 7.11 -10.74
N ARG A 209 -3.90 6.54 -11.94
CA ARG A 209 -5.17 6.59 -12.66
C ARG A 209 -6.30 5.96 -11.85
N GLN A 210 -6.07 4.75 -11.32
CA GLN A 210 -7.05 4.08 -10.45
C GLN A 210 -7.37 4.92 -9.19
N THR A 211 -6.37 5.60 -8.64
CA THR A 211 -6.56 6.51 -7.51
C THR A 211 -7.46 7.68 -7.90
N GLY A 212 -7.26 8.29 -9.07
CA GLY A 212 -8.13 9.36 -9.57
C GLY A 212 -9.55 8.89 -9.88
N GLU A 213 -9.72 7.73 -10.53
CA GLU A 213 -11.01 7.20 -10.96
C GLU A 213 -11.85 6.60 -9.80
N MET A 214 -11.21 6.10 -8.74
CA MET A 214 -11.91 5.35 -7.68
C MET A 214 -11.71 5.90 -6.28
N ALA A 215 -10.82 6.89 -6.09
CA ALA A 215 -10.30 7.29 -4.77
C ALA A 215 -9.77 6.09 -3.96
N TYR A 216 -9.21 5.08 -4.65
CA TYR A 216 -8.80 3.81 -4.06
C TYR A 216 -7.61 3.17 -4.78
N ALA A 217 -6.63 2.75 -3.98
CA ALA A 217 -5.64 1.75 -4.32
C ALA A 217 -5.57 0.74 -3.17
N HIS A 218 -5.34 -0.54 -3.47
CA HIS A 218 -5.19 -1.53 -2.42
C HIS A 218 -3.79 -1.42 -1.77
N HIS A 219 -3.61 -2.06 -0.60
CA HIS A 219 -2.46 -1.82 0.28
C HIS A 219 -1.10 -1.95 -0.44
N ILE A 220 -0.89 -2.99 -1.25
CA ILE A 220 0.40 -3.22 -1.88
C ILE A 220 0.70 -2.24 -3.03
N GLN A 221 -0.33 -1.66 -3.67
CA GLN A 221 -0.14 -0.55 -4.61
C GLN A 221 0.32 0.70 -3.85
N ARG A 222 -0.35 1.03 -2.74
CA ARG A 222 0.03 2.16 -1.87
C ARG A 222 1.46 2.01 -1.35
N LEU A 223 1.83 0.82 -0.87
CA LEU A 223 3.15 0.58 -0.26
C LEU A 223 4.26 0.38 -1.29
N MET A 224 4.08 -0.52 -2.26
CA MET A 224 5.16 -1.02 -3.10
C MET A 224 5.23 -0.41 -4.50
N VAL A 225 4.25 0.43 -4.87
CA VAL A 225 4.28 1.22 -6.11
C VAL A 225 4.51 2.70 -5.79
N THR A 226 3.50 3.41 -5.32
CA THR A 226 3.59 4.86 -5.06
C THR A 226 4.46 5.19 -3.86
N GLY A 227 4.37 4.41 -2.77
CA GLY A 227 5.16 4.61 -1.55
C GLY A 227 6.63 4.25 -1.76
N ASN A 228 6.90 3.10 -2.37
CA ASN A 228 8.24 2.66 -2.72
C ASN A 228 8.91 3.64 -3.71
N PHE A 229 8.20 4.16 -4.71
CA PHE A 229 8.77 5.22 -5.57
C PHE A 229 9.14 6.45 -4.74
N ALA A 230 8.25 6.93 -3.87
CA ALA A 230 8.49 8.12 -3.05
C ALA A 230 9.72 7.95 -2.14
N LEU A 231 9.84 6.79 -1.48
CA LEU A 231 10.99 6.40 -0.68
C LEU A 231 12.29 6.39 -1.50
N LEU A 232 12.27 5.71 -2.66
CA LEU A 232 13.44 5.56 -3.51
C LEU A 232 13.88 6.88 -4.17
N ALA A 233 12.94 7.76 -4.49
CA ALA A 233 13.24 9.07 -5.08
C ALA A 233 13.66 10.13 -4.04
N GLY A 234 13.49 9.83 -2.74
CA GLY A 234 13.80 10.76 -1.66
C GLY A 234 12.84 11.95 -1.64
N LEU A 235 11.55 11.68 -1.83
CA LEU A 235 10.51 12.71 -1.79
C LEU A 235 10.29 13.22 -0.37
N ASP A 236 10.01 14.52 -0.25
CA ASP A 236 9.67 15.19 1.00
C ASP A 236 8.47 14.46 1.65
N PRO A 237 8.66 13.89 2.86
CA PRO A 237 7.59 13.20 3.55
C PRO A 237 6.33 14.04 3.74
N ALA A 238 6.45 15.36 3.92
CA ALA A 238 5.28 16.23 4.10
C ALA A 238 4.40 16.23 2.84
N ALA A 239 4.99 16.46 1.66
CA ALA A 239 4.28 16.45 0.39
C ALA A 239 3.66 15.08 0.06
N VAL A 240 4.33 13.99 0.46
CA VAL A 240 3.78 12.63 0.27
C VAL A 240 2.60 12.39 1.21
N ASN A 241 2.67 12.75 2.50
CA ASN A 241 1.53 12.59 3.41
C ASN A 241 0.32 13.42 2.94
N GLU A 242 0.55 14.64 2.46
CA GLU A 242 -0.50 15.48 1.89
C GLU A 242 -1.21 14.78 0.72
N TRP A 243 -0.45 14.16 -0.19
CA TRP A 243 -1.03 13.41 -1.30
C TRP A 243 -1.85 12.21 -0.81
N TYR A 244 -1.30 11.35 0.05
CA TYR A 244 -2.02 10.18 0.57
C TYR A 244 -3.27 10.55 1.35
N LEU A 245 -3.24 11.67 2.09
CA LEU A 245 -4.38 12.20 2.82
C LEU A 245 -5.46 12.77 1.90
N ALA A 246 -5.07 13.36 0.77
CA ALA A 246 -6.00 14.00 -0.16
C ALA A 246 -6.71 13.00 -1.11
N VAL A 247 -6.01 11.97 -1.59
CA VAL A 247 -6.47 11.19 -2.76
C VAL A 247 -7.24 9.90 -2.45
N TYR A 248 -7.23 9.42 -1.21
CA TYR A 248 -7.92 8.19 -0.83
C TYR A 248 -9.16 8.46 0.02
N ALA A 249 -10.30 7.91 -0.37
CA ALA A 249 -11.58 8.13 0.32
C ALA A 249 -11.63 7.57 1.75
N ASP A 250 -10.67 6.73 2.13
CA ASP A 250 -10.52 6.16 3.47
C ASP A 250 -9.49 6.88 4.35
N ALA A 251 -8.90 7.97 3.86
CA ALA A 251 -7.82 8.67 4.54
C ALA A 251 -8.32 9.63 5.62
N TYR A 252 -7.81 9.42 6.84
CA TYR A 252 -7.84 10.35 7.96
C TYR A 252 -6.45 10.35 8.56
N GLU A 253 -5.97 11.47 9.09
CA GLU A 253 -4.56 11.60 9.52
C GLU A 253 -4.14 10.48 10.49
N TRP A 254 -5.01 10.06 11.42
CA TRP A 254 -4.68 9.01 12.40
C TRP A 254 -4.33 7.66 11.76
N VAL A 255 -4.90 7.35 10.59
CA VAL A 255 -4.64 6.10 9.86
C VAL A 255 -3.63 6.30 8.73
N GLU A 256 -3.65 7.47 8.10
CA GLU A 256 -2.78 7.80 6.97
C GLU A 256 -1.34 8.04 7.43
N LEU A 257 -1.13 8.93 8.40
CA LEU A 257 0.20 9.43 8.73
C LEU A 257 1.17 8.32 9.19
N PRO A 258 0.83 7.40 10.12
CA PRO A 258 1.75 6.31 10.47
C PRO A 258 2.03 5.34 9.32
N ASN A 259 1.06 5.10 8.44
CA ASN A 259 1.25 4.25 7.28
C ASN A 259 2.18 4.91 6.25
N THR A 260 1.93 6.16 5.90
CA THR A 260 2.74 6.86 4.89
C THR A 260 4.11 7.21 5.46
N HIS A 261 4.14 7.98 6.54
CA HIS A 261 5.35 8.54 7.13
C HIS A 261 6.27 7.47 7.71
N GLY A 262 5.70 6.49 8.41
CA GLY A 262 6.43 5.41 9.06
C GLY A 262 6.65 4.20 8.16
N MET A 263 5.57 3.57 7.71
CA MET A 263 5.66 2.29 6.98
C MET A 263 6.21 2.48 5.56
N ALA A 264 5.68 3.42 4.78
CA ALA A 264 6.10 3.59 3.38
C ALA A 264 7.42 4.34 3.25
N LEU A 265 7.60 5.44 3.97
CA LEU A 265 8.74 6.35 3.79
C LEU A 265 9.89 6.12 4.78
N TRP A 266 9.65 5.37 5.87
CA TRP A 266 10.63 5.17 6.93
C TRP A 266 11.19 6.50 7.50
N ALA A 267 10.41 7.59 7.38
CA ALA A 267 10.79 8.92 7.85
C ALA A 267 10.85 8.98 9.39
N ASP A 268 10.19 8.04 10.07
CA ASP A 268 10.22 7.89 11.52
C ASP A 268 11.45 7.13 12.06
N GLY A 269 12.36 6.67 11.19
CA GLY A 269 13.58 5.96 11.59
C GLY A 269 13.33 4.55 12.16
N GLY A 270 12.17 3.97 11.90
CA GLY A 270 11.83 2.59 12.24
C GLY A 270 10.95 2.42 13.48
N ILE A 271 10.22 3.46 13.88
CA ILE A 271 9.20 3.37 14.94
C ILE A 271 8.06 2.45 14.49
N MET A 272 7.56 2.65 13.27
CA MET A 272 6.46 1.88 12.68
C MET A 272 6.93 0.56 12.08
N ALA A 273 8.03 0.59 11.31
CA ALA A 273 8.54 -0.57 10.57
C ALA A 273 10.05 -0.76 10.76
N SER A 274 10.45 -1.97 11.17
CA SER A 274 11.86 -2.33 11.44
C SER A 274 12.82 -2.20 10.24
N LYS A 275 12.31 -2.08 9.01
CA LYS A 275 13.11 -1.83 7.80
C LYS A 275 12.30 -1.00 6.80
N PRO A 276 12.96 -0.21 5.94
CA PRO A 276 12.30 0.42 4.80
C PRO A 276 11.78 -0.63 3.82
N TYR A 277 10.58 -0.40 3.26
CA TYR A 277 10.00 -1.22 2.20
C TYR A 277 10.52 -0.82 0.80
N ALA A 278 11.85 -0.75 0.67
CA ALA A 278 12.51 -0.45 -0.60
C ALA A 278 12.62 -1.69 -1.48
N ALA A 279 12.18 -1.59 -2.74
CA ALA A 279 12.30 -2.67 -3.71
C ALA A 279 12.54 -2.18 -5.13
N SER A 280 13.35 -2.93 -5.88
CA SER A 280 13.55 -2.71 -7.32
C SER A 280 12.35 -3.16 -8.16
N GLY A 281 12.42 -2.91 -9.47
CA GLY A 281 11.39 -3.34 -10.42
C GLY A 281 11.17 -4.86 -10.45
N ALA A 282 12.16 -5.65 -10.01
CA ALA A 282 12.02 -7.10 -9.88
C ALA A 282 10.88 -7.54 -8.93
N TYR A 283 10.59 -6.75 -7.89
CA TYR A 283 9.42 -7.01 -7.02
C TYR A 283 8.12 -6.78 -7.79
N ILE A 284 7.98 -5.62 -8.43
CA ILE A 284 6.78 -5.24 -9.19
C ILE A 284 6.54 -6.27 -10.31
N ASN A 285 7.58 -6.70 -11.03
CA ASN A 285 7.46 -7.72 -12.08
C ASN A 285 7.01 -9.09 -11.56
N ARG A 286 7.39 -9.46 -10.32
CA ARG A 286 6.97 -10.73 -9.73
C ARG A 286 5.52 -10.69 -9.27
N MET A 287 5.10 -9.56 -8.70
CA MET A 287 3.79 -9.40 -8.07
C MET A 287 2.73 -8.80 -9.00
N SER A 288 3.09 -8.41 -10.22
CA SER A 288 2.16 -7.80 -11.19
C SER A 288 2.34 -8.30 -12.62
N ASP A 289 1.47 -7.83 -13.51
CA ASP A 289 1.61 -7.91 -14.96
C ASP A 289 2.00 -6.56 -15.61
N TYR A 290 2.19 -5.49 -14.84
CA TYR A 290 2.46 -4.13 -15.34
C TYR A 290 3.69 -4.05 -16.25
N CYS A 291 4.71 -4.88 -16.00
CA CYS A 291 5.98 -4.81 -16.71
C CYS A 291 5.89 -5.30 -18.16
N GLY A 292 4.90 -6.14 -18.51
CA GLY A 292 4.79 -6.73 -19.85
C GLY A 292 4.58 -5.70 -20.96
N GLY A 293 3.78 -4.66 -20.68
CA GLY A 293 3.50 -3.55 -21.61
C GLY A 293 4.28 -2.26 -21.32
N CYS A 294 5.21 -2.27 -20.36
CA CYS A 294 5.88 -1.05 -19.92
C CYS A 294 6.86 -0.50 -20.99
N ALA A 295 7.01 0.82 -21.03
CA ALA A 295 8.02 1.49 -21.86
C ALA A 295 9.46 1.16 -21.41
N HIS A 296 9.62 0.76 -20.15
CA HIS A 296 10.89 0.39 -19.55
C HIS A 296 11.09 -1.13 -19.52
N ASP A 297 12.34 -1.58 -19.61
CA ASP A 297 12.75 -2.95 -19.41
C ASP A 297 13.14 -3.20 -17.94
N VAL A 298 12.34 -4.02 -17.25
CA VAL A 298 12.54 -4.37 -15.85
C VAL A 298 13.77 -5.24 -15.59
N LYS A 299 14.33 -5.89 -16.62
CA LYS A 299 15.51 -6.75 -16.49
C LYS A 299 16.83 -5.97 -16.54
N LYS A 300 16.81 -4.73 -17.03
CA LYS A 300 18.00 -3.89 -17.15
C LYS A 300 18.29 -3.13 -15.87
N ALA A 301 19.56 -3.10 -15.49
CA ALA A 301 20.04 -2.28 -14.38
C ALA A 301 20.36 -0.84 -14.82
N THR A 302 20.77 -0.67 -16.08
CA THR A 302 21.18 0.60 -16.71
C THR A 302 20.66 0.68 -18.15
N ASN A 303 20.68 1.86 -18.74
CA ASN A 303 20.33 2.17 -20.13
C ASN A 303 21.41 1.73 -21.13
N GLU A 304 22.52 1.15 -20.67
CA GLU A 304 23.55 0.58 -21.53
C GLU A 304 22.97 -0.53 -22.44
N GLY A 305 23.54 -0.67 -23.64
CA GLY A 305 23.17 -1.70 -24.60
C GLY A 305 21.96 -1.39 -25.50
N GLY A 306 21.39 -0.18 -25.46
CA GLY A 306 20.35 0.29 -26.39
C GLY A 306 18.98 -0.39 -26.24
N GLY A 307 17.96 0.03 -26.99
CA GLY A 307 16.59 -0.49 -26.89
C GLY A 307 15.75 0.18 -25.79
N LYS A 308 14.82 -0.57 -25.16
CA LYS A 308 14.01 0.00 -24.06
C LYS A 308 14.90 0.48 -22.90
N PRO A 309 14.63 1.66 -22.32
CA PRO A 309 15.35 2.15 -21.15
C PRO A 309 15.17 1.23 -19.94
N ALA A 310 16.10 1.27 -18.99
CA ALA A 310 16.04 0.51 -17.76
C ALA A 310 14.87 0.98 -16.88
N CYS A 311 14.24 0.06 -16.16
CA CYS A 311 13.21 0.41 -15.18
C CYS A 311 13.77 1.34 -14.09
N PRO A 312 13.16 2.52 -13.85
CA PRO A 312 13.68 3.48 -12.87
C PRO A 312 13.82 2.92 -11.46
N PHE A 313 12.92 2.03 -11.03
CA PHE A 313 13.01 1.36 -9.73
C PHE A 313 14.32 0.59 -9.55
N ASN A 314 14.99 0.12 -10.61
CA ASN A 314 16.22 -0.67 -10.49
C ASN A 314 17.40 0.20 -10.09
N PHE A 315 17.68 1.28 -10.82
CA PHE A 315 18.79 2.16 -10.49
C PHE A 315 18.49 3.03 -9.26
N LEU A 316 17.23 3.46 -9.05
CA LEU A 316 16.82 4.20 -7.85
C LEU A 316 16.97 3.35 -6.58
N TYR A 317 16.70 2.04 -6.64
CA TYR A 317 16.89 1.13 -5.52
C TYR A 317 18.36 1.07 -5.08
N TRP A 318 19.29 0.90 -6.02
CA TRP A 318 20.70 0.80 -5.67
C TRP A 318 21.30 2.15 -5.27
N ASP A 319 20.87 3.26 -5.87
CA ASP A 319 21.20 4.59 -5.38
C ASP A 319 20.71 4.82 -3.94
N PHE A 320 19.46 4.46 -3.63
CA PHE A 320 18.90 4.52 -2.28
C PHE A 320 19.71 3.69 -1.26
N MET A 321 20.05 2.45 -1.61
CA MET A 321 20.85 1.59 -0.75
C MET A 321 22.26 2.17 -0.52
N ALA A 322 22.86 2.76 -1.55
CA ALA A 322 24.19 3.36 -1.46
C ALA A 322 24.21 4.65 -0.65
N ARG A 323 23.30 5.59 -0.92
CA ARG A 323 23.26 6.91 -0.26
C ARG A 323 22.92 6.84 1.23
N HIS A 324 22.29 5.75 1.68
CA HIS A 324 21.95 5.52 3.08
C HIS A 324 22.70 4.34 3.71
N ALA A 325 23.73 3.80 3.05
CA ALA A 325 24.44 2.60 3.51
C ALA A 325 24.94 2.72 4.96
N ASP A 326 25.54 3.85 5.34
CA ASP A 326 26.04 4.11 6.69
C ASP A 326 24.95 3.96 7.77
N LYS A 327 23.76 4.52 7.49
CA LYS A 327 22.60 4.44 8.39
C LYS A 327 22.06 3.02 8.48
N PHE A 328 22.09 2.29 7.37
CA PHE A 328 21.55 0.94 7.27
C PHE A 328 22.48 -0.17 7.78
N ARG A 329 23.79 0.06 7.91
CA ARG A 329 24.75 -0.96 8.39
C ARG A 329 24.36 -1.59 9.74
N ARG A 330 23.70 -0.84 10.61
CA ARG A 330 23.27 -1.31 11.93
C ARG A 330 21.97 -2.12 11.89
N ASN A 331 21.26 -2.16 10.77
CA ASN A 331 20.01 -2.90 10.62
C ASN A 331 20.26 -4.33 10.13
N PRO A 332 20.08 -5.36 10.98
CA PRO A 332 20.36 -6.75 10.59
C PRO A 332 19.48 -7.23 9.42
N ARG A 333 18.28 -6.65 9.24
CA ARG A 333 17.38 -7.01 8.12
C ARG A 333 17.84 -6.46 6.78
N LEU A 334 18.80 -5.53 6.76
CA LEU A 334 19.39 -4.96 5.56
C LEU A 334 20.80 -5.51 5.27
N ALA A 335 21.31 -6.42 6.10
CA ALA A 335 22.66 -6.98 5.95
C ALA A 335 22.89 -7.63 4.58
N MET A 336 21.91 -8.37 4.06
CA MET A 336 22.05 -9.04 2.76
C MET A 336 22.04 -8.03 1.58
N PRO A 337 21.07 -7.10 1.46
CA PRO A 337 21.16 -6.01 0.49
C PRO A 337 22.50 -5.24 0.52
N LEU A 338 23.03 -4.94 1.70
CA LEU A 338 24.30 -4.22 1.84
C LEU A 338 25.50 -5.05 1.38
N LYS A 339 25.54 -6.36 1.71
CA LYS A 339 26.55 -7.28 1.17
C LYS A 339 26.50 -7.39 -0.36
N ASN A 340 25.31 -7.32 -0.96
CA ASN A 340 25.18 -7.29 -2.42
C ASN A 340 25.70 -5.98 -3.01
N LEU A 341 25.46 -4.85 -2.33
CA LEU A 341 26.01 -3.56 -2.72
C LEU A 341 27.55 -3.57 -2.67
N GLU A 342 28.15 -4.13 -1.62
CA GLU A 342 29.61 -4.25 -1.47
C GLU A 342 30.27 -5.12 -2.55
N ARG A 343 29.55 -6.11 -3.08
CA ARG A 343 30.02 -6.99 -4.16
C ARG A 343 29.86 -6.40 -5.56
N MET A 344 29.13 -5.29 -5.69
CA MET A 344 28.89 -4.63 -6.98
C MET A 344 30.15 -3.91 -7.44
N SER A 345 30.49 -3.99 -8.73
CA SER A 345 31.66 -3.26 -9.23
C SER A 345 31.46 -1.74 -9.10
N PRO A 346 32.51 -0.97 -8.80
CA PRO A 346 32.42 0.49 -8.68
C PRO A 346 31.84 1.15 -9.93
N GLU A 347 32.20 0.67 -11.12
CA GLU A 347 31.75 1.22 -12.40
C GLU A 347 30.23 1.03 -12.57
N LYS A 348 29.74 -0.17 -12.25
CA LYS A 348 28.32 -0.50 -12.35
C LYS A 348 27.48 0.30 -11.37
N LEU A 349 27.95 0.48 -10.13
CA LEU A 349 27.29 1.31 -9.14
C LEU A 349 27.29 2.79 -9.56
N ALA A 350 28.41 3.29 -10.07
CA ALA A 350 28.52 4.66 -10.57
C ALA A 350 27.55 4.92 -11.73
N ALA A 351 27.43 3.98 -12.68
CA ALA A 351 26.48 4.08 -13.78
C ALA A 351 25.02 4.16 -13.30
N MET A 352 24.61 3.29 -12.37
CA MET A 352 23.26 3.34 -11.79
C MET A 352 22.99 4.64 -11.02
N ARG A 353 23.97 5.16 -10.28
CA ARG A 353 23.82 6.43 -9.55
C ARG A 353 23.76 7.63 -10.50
N ALA A 354 24.49 7.59 -11.62
CA ALA A 354 24.39 8.62 -12.65
C ALA A 354 23.01 8.61 -13.31
N GLU A 355 22.46 7.44 -13.63
CA GLU A 355 21.09 7.31 -14.16
C GLU A 355 20.02 7.75 -13.16
N ALA A 356 20.17 7.37 -11.89
CA ALA A 356 19.31 7.86 -10.82
C ALA A 356 19.32 9.38 -10.76
N THR A 357 20.51 10.01 -10.78
CA THR A 357 20.65 11.47 -10.76
C THR A 357 20.00 12.12 -11.98
N ALA A 358 20.25 11.60 -13.18
CA ALA A 358 19.66 12.12 -14.41
C ALA A 358 18.14 12.01 -14.40
N PHE A 359 17.60 10.84 -14.00
CA PHE A 359 16.17 10.62 -13.88
C PHE A 359 15.53 11.56 -12.86
N LEU A 360 16.11 11.69 -11.66
CA LEU A 360 15.58 12.55 -10.60
C LEU A 360 15.65 14.04 -10.94
N THR A 361 16.67 14.47 -11.69
CA THR A 361 16.80 15.85 -12.19
C THR A 361 15.75 16.18 -13.24
N ALA A 362 15.35 15.18 -14.04
CA ALA A 362 14.33 15.34 -15.07
C ALA A 362 12.89 15.27 -14.52
N LEU A 363 12.70 14.99 -13.23
CA LEU A 363 11.37 15.02 -12.61
C LEU A 363 10.89 16.47 -12.51
N SER A 364 9.94 16.84 -13.37
CA SER A 364 9.25 18.12 -13.24
C SER A 364 8.39 18.14 -11.97
N PRO A 365 8.51 19.18 -11.13
CA PRO A 365 7.63 19.37 -9.98
C PRO A 365 6.23 19.91 -10.36
N ASP A 366 6.00 20.20 -11.65
CA ASP A 366 4.84 20.98 -12.06
C ASP A 366 3.54 20.18 -11.96
N TYR A 367 2.73 20.56 -10.97
CA TYR A 367 1.27 20.50 -10.96
C TYR A 367 0.74 21.79 -10.36
#